data_AF-A0A0D9WFX2-F1
#
_entry.id   AF-A0A0D9WFX2-F1
#
_cell.length_a   1.000
_cell.length_b   1.000
_cell.length_c   1.000
_cell.angle_alpha   90.00
_cell.angle_beta   90.00
_cell.angle_gamma   90.00
#
_symmetry.space_group_name_H-M   'P 1'
#
loop_
_entity.id
_entity.type
_entity.pdbx_description
1 polymer ?
#
loop_
_entity_poly.entity_id
_entity_poly.type
_entity_poly.pdbx_seq_one_letter_code
_entity_poly.pdbx_strand_id
1 'polypeptide(L)'
;MEKASSSSAPANATKLTLGQSTDMPVPSFQLFGATIETAAASSAAASDISAAATAASQNATIADATQGQDSLSLSLQPAALSAPTMGPPASRSNIAVERAAALRGHLRRCVEALATARSADADAELASVMRLASADGDAAQRMAVAFAEALARVAIRPWRGVSAALFATHDADNDGSPAVASEARHNFLAVCPLLRLAAVAVNELILDATRHDKLIHIVDIGGVNHSQWMELIAFLGSRWQGRPTSLRLTVVIKEPKEFYSQAATMLTDEATRHRLPSFELDVVESSLEALKMDDLGVRTDHAVVIVSTLQLHRLVGTRSIASSSSSSVPVSASSLADDLLRGFHRVSPRIIIITENEARHFGPGFRERFVLALDYYEQLFCSMEEASLFCQPAERKAVERHFLKEEIKDIIACEDGPQWARHEPLDRWIARMGAVGFVFWPMSIVLAAGRVRSVAAKLPSGGHGYRVTEGDGWLILNRMNKPMFSVSVWTKK
;
A
#
# COMPACT_ATOMS: atom_id res chain seq x y z
N MET A 1 -74.89 -5.90 13.15
CA MET A 1 -74.71 -6.69 11.92
C MET A 1 -73.54 -7.64 12.17
N GLU A 2 -73.86 -8.94 12.15
CA GLU A 2 -73.02 -10.17 12.10
C GLU A 2 -71.71 -10.24 12.94
N LYS A 3 -71.69 -10.92 14.11
CA LYS A 3 -71.44 -12.37 14.38
C LYS A 3 -70.09 -12.88 13.85
N ALA A 4 -69.03 -13.19 14.62
CA ALA A 4 -68.80 -14.05 15.80
C ALA A 4 -68.50 -15.54 15.50
N SER A 5 -67.29 -16.01 15.87
CA SER A 5 -66.94 -17.36 16.44
C SER A 5 -65.41 -17.56 16.45
N SER A 6 -64.68 -17.51 17.58
CA SER A 6 -64.44 -18.53 18.63
C SER A 6 -63.61 -19.77 18.19
N SER A 7 -62.42 -20.00 18.79
CA SER A 7 -62.19 -21.02 19.84
C SER A 7 -60.69 -21.26 20.11
N SER A 8 -60.43 -21.82 21.28
CA SER A 8 -59.18 -21.97 22.04
C SER A 8 -58.47 -23.34 21.88
N ALA A 9 -57.12 -23.34 21.83
CA ALA A 9 -56.07 -24.19 22.49
C ALA A 9 -56.30 -25.71 22.81
N PRO A 10 -55.26 -26.53 23.17
CA PRO A 10 -53.82 -26.56 22.83
C PRO A 10 -53.28 -28.00 22.48
N ALA A 11 -51.94 -28.16 22.46
CA ALA A 11 -51.12 -29.39 22.55
C ALA A 11 -50.54 -29.99 21.23
N ASN A 12 -49.23 -29.88 21.02
CA ASN A 12 -48.27 -30.89 21.49
C ASN A 12 -46.83 -30.49 21.16
N ALA A 13 -46.00 -30.44 22.20
CA ALA A 13 -44.56 -30.31 22.11
C ALA A 13 -43.93 -31.70 21.98
N THR A 14 -43.15 -31.92 20.93
CA THR A 14 -42.22 -33.06 20.87
C THR A 14 -40.84 -32.55 20.50
N LYS A 15 -39.93 -32.71 21.47
CA LYS A 15 -38.48 -32.48 21.39
C LYS A 15 -37.88 -33.09 20.11
N LEU A 16 -37.10 -32.28 19.38
CA LEU A 16 -36.01 -32.77 18.54
C LEU A 16 -34.73 -32.03 18.96
N THR A 17 -33.99 -32.76 19.79
CA THR A 17 -32.54 -32.72 20.03
C THR A 17 -31.74 -31.55 19.44
N LEU A 18 -31.20 -30.75 20.38
CA LEU A 18 -30.10 -29.83 20.21
C LEU A 18 -28.89 -30.59 19.63
N GLY A 19 -28.70 -30.52 18.31
CA GLY A 19 -27.46 -30.91 17.67
C GLY A 19 -26.41 -29.87 18.03
N GLN A 20 -25.38 -30.30 18.75
CA GLN A 20 -24.18 -29.51 19.05
C GLN A 20 -23.67 -28.88 17.75
N SER A 21 -23.75 -27.55 17.63
CA SER A 21 -22.94 -26.83 16.66
C SER A 21 -21.50 -27.01 17.10
N THR A 22 -20.79 -27.91 16.43
CA THR A 22 -19.35 -28.00 16.52
C THR A 22 -18.80 -26.64 16.15
N ASP A 23 -18.27 -25.92 17.14
CA ASP A 23 -17.41 -24.77 16.96
C ASP A 23 -16.33 -25.16 15.96
N MET A 24 -16.46 -24.65 14.73
CA MET A 24 -15.41 -24.72 13.74
C MET A 24 -14.23 -23.93 14.33
N PRO A 25 -13.02 -24.51 14.44
CA PRO A 25 -11.88 -23.78 14.91
C PRO A 25 -11.65 -22.61 13.95
N VAL A 26 -11.80 -21.39 14.47
CA VAL A 26 -11.37 -20.17 13.77
C VAL A 26 -9.86 -20.30 13.62
N PRO A 27 -9.31 -20.37 12.40
CA PRO A 27 -7.88 -20.33 12.22
C PRO A 27 -7.37 -19.04 12.85
N SER A 28 -6.34 -19.16 13.70
CA SER A 28 -5.68 -18.04 14.33
C SER A 28 -5.27 -17.06 13.24
N PHE A 29 -5.91 -15.88 13.19
CA PHE A 29 -5.38 -14.76 12.44
C PHE A 29 -3.99 -14.48 13.01
N GLN A 30 -2.93 -14.90 12.33
CA GLN A 30 -1.60 -14.37 12.58
C GLN A 30 -1.63 -12.93 12.11
N LEU A 31 -2.07 -12.05 13.01
CA LEU A 31 -2.20 -10.62 12.74
C LEU A 31 -0.84 -10.01 12.38
N PHE A 32 0.26 -10.70 12.62
CA PHE A 32 1.62 -10.32 12.24
C PHE A 32 2.40 -11.60 11.94
N GLY A 33 3.00 -11.68 10.74
CA GLY A 33 3.82 -12.82 10.36
C GLY A 33 4.97 -13.00 11.35
N ALA A 34 5.25 -14.25 11.71
CA ALA A 34 6.49 -14.58 12.40
C ALA A 34 7.67 -14.20 11.51
N THR A 35 8.64 -13.53 12.10
CA THR A 35 9.95 -13.18 11.54
C THR A 35 10.60 -14.36 10.81
N ILE A 36 11.03 -14.13 9.56
CA ILE A 36 12.02 -14.98 8.89
C ILE A 36 13.39 -14.52 9.38
N GLU A 37 14.07 -15.36 10.18
CA GLU A 37 15.51 -15.22 10.40
C GLU A 37 16.23 -15.61 9.09
N THR A 38 16.80 -14.62 8.41
CA THR A 38 17.73 -14.89 7.30
C THR A 38 19.07 -15.34 7.88
N ALA A 39 19.32 -16.65 7.85
CA ALA A 39 20.64 -17.23 8.10
C ALA A 39 21.60 -16.81 6.98
N ALA A 40 22.70 -16.16 7.36
CA ALA A 40 23.81 -15.87 6.46
C ALA A 40 24.49 -17.18 6.03
N ALA A 41 24.28 -17.59 4.78
CA ALA A 41 25.00 -18.69 4.17
C ALA A 41 26.33 -18.18 3.61
N SER A 42 27.41 -18.38 4.37
CA SER A 42 28.76 -18.43 3.84
C SER A 42 28.94 -19.73 3.05
N SER A 43 29.22 -19.66 1.75
CA SER A 43 29.74 -20.80 0.99
C SER A 43 31.06 -20.41 0.34
N ALA A 44 32.14 -20.93 0.91
CA ALA A 44 33.42 -21.08 0.24
C ALA A 44 33.31 -22.17 -0.83
N ALA A 45 33.85 -21.91 -2.00
CA ALA A 45 34.27 -22.93 -2.95
C ALA A 45 35.53 -22.44 -3.66
N ALA A 46 36.61 -23.20 -3.46
CA ALA A 46 37.90 -23.02 -4.13
C ALA A 46 37.92 -23.85 -5.42
N SER A 47 38.56 -23.32 -6.47
CA SER A 47 39.55 -24.04 -7.29
C SER A 47 40.18 -23.14 -8.37
N ASP A 48 41.48 -22.90 -8.18
CA ASP A 48 42.63 -22.89 -9.12
C ASP A 48 42.46 -22.49 -10.60
N ILE A 49 43.39 -21.63 -11.09
CA ILE A 49 44.52 -22.01 -11.97
C ILE A 49 45.41 -20.78 -12.30
N SER A 50 46.72 -20.92 -11.97
CA SER A 50 47.96 -20.36 -12.59
C SER A 50 48.14 -18.84 -12.75
N ALA A 51 49.34 -18.24 -12.67
CA ALA A 51 50.69 -18.63 -12.29
C ALA A 51 51.58 -17.37 -12.27
N ALA A 52 52.70 -17.48 -11.54
CA ALA A 52 53.97 -16.74 -11.69
C ALA A 52 53.98 -15.23 -11.40
N ALA A 53 54.66 -14.80 -10.32
CA ALA A 53 56.12 -14.66 -10.29
C ALA A 53 56.58 -13.94 -9.00
N THR A 54 57.33 -14.67 -8.18
CA THR A 54 58.63 -14.30 -7.60
C THR A 54 58.90 -12.84 -7.18
N ALA A 55 59.04 -12.61 -5.88
CA ALA A 55 60.31 -12.17 -5.27
C ALA A 55 60.20 -12.11 -3.74
N ALA A 56 61.15 -12.78 -3.09
CA ALA A 56 61.32 -12.88 -1.64
C ALA A 56 62.18 -11.72 -1.09
N SER A 57 62.01 -11.42 0.21
CA SER A 57 63.06 -11.25 1.24
C SER A 57 62.43 -10.65 2.50
N GLN A 58 62.02 -11.43 3.49
CA GLN A 58 62.78 -11.80 4.71
C GLN A 58 63.43 -10.64 5.51
N ASN A 59 62.85 -10.44 6.71
CA ASN A 59 63.42 -10.25 8.05
C ASN A 59 64.74 -9.48 8.25
N ALA A 60 64.74 -8.54 9.20
CA ALA A 60 65.48 -8.68 10.46
C ALA A 60 65.21 -7.52 11.45
N THR A 61 64.98 -7.89 12.70
CA THR A 61 65.07 -7.10 13.93
C THR A 61 66.52 -6.79 14.32
N ILE A 62 66.78 -5.69 15.06
CA ILE A 62 67.47 -5.62 16.38
C ILE A 62 67.87 -4.17 16.79
N ALA A 63 67.67 -3.89 18.09
CA ALA A 63 68.35 -2.95 19.02
C ALA A 63 68.15 -1.40 18.98
N ASP A 64 67.38 -0.93 19.98
CA ASP A 64 67.80 -0.14 21.18
C ASP A 64 68.79 1.04 21.05
N ALA A 65 68.33 2.25 21.44
CA ALA A 65 68.89 3.09 22.52
C ALA A 65 68.43 4.58 22.49
N THR A 66 67.97 5.05 23.66
CA THR A 66 68.14 6.39 24.28
C THR A 66 67.24 7.61 23.97
N GLN A 67 66.44 7.95 25.00
CA GLN A 67 66.30 9.24 25.73
C GLN A 67 65.36 10.39 25.26
N GLY A 68 64.54 10.85 26.23
CA GLY A 68 64.00 12.23 26.34
C GLY A 68 62.46 12.34 26.37
N GLN A 69 61.81 12.00 27.48
CA GLN A 69 61.15 12.94 28.42
C GLN A 69 60.24 14.03 27.80
N ASP A 70 58.92 13.87 27.93
CA ASP A 70 58.11 14.79 28.73
C ASP A 70 56.73 14.17 29.06
N SER A 71 56.45 14.12 30.36
CA SER A 71 55.28 13.50 30.97
C SER A 71 54.35 14.56 31.54
N LEU A 72 53.11 14.64 31.08
CA LEU A 72 52.00 15.22 31.82
C LEU A 72 50.82 14.23 31.80
N SER A 73 50.58 13.64 32.97
CA SER A 73 49.47 12.77 33.29
C SER A 73 48.20 13.59 33.53
N LEU A 74 47.14 13.31 32.78
CA LEU A 74 45.79 13.76 33.09
C LEU A 74 44.94 12.54 33.50
N SER A 75 44.60 12.53 34.79
CA SER A 75 43.71 11.57 35.43
C SER A 75 42.32 11.62 34.78
N LEU A 76 41.86 10.48 34.26
CA LEU A 76 40.49 10.27 33.81
C LEU A 76 39.62 9.96 35.04
N GLN A 77 38.81 10.92 35.49
CA GLN A 77 37.60 10.64 36.26
C GLN A 77 36.42 10.43 35.30
N PRO A 78 35.54 9.44 35.52
CA PRO A 78 34.37 9.26 34.69
C PRO A 78 33.31 10.31 35.05
N ALA A 79 33.05 11.24 34.13
CA ALA A 79 31.89 12.11 34.20
C ALA A 79 30.62 11.26 34.02
N ALA A 80 29.81 11.15 35.07
CA ALA A 80 28.49 10.57 34.99
C ALA A 80 27.62 11.37 34.01
N LEU A 81 27.34 10.79 32.84
CA LEU A 81 26.32 11.29 31.92
C LEU A 81 24.97 11.20 32.63
N SER A 82 24.48 12.34 33.11
CA SER A 82 23.11 12.46 33.61
C SER A 82 22.16 12.29 32.43
N ALA A 83 21.32 11.25 32.49
CA ALA A 83 20.25 11.05 31.52
C ALA A 83 19.32 12.28 31.52
N PRO A 84 18.83 12.74 30.36
CA PRO A 84 17.93 13.89 30.31
C PRO A 84 16.67 13.58 31.12
N THR A 85 16.34 14.46 32.07
CA THR A 85 15.13 14.34 32.88
C THR A 85 13.91 14.44 31.98
N MET A 86 13.33 13.30 31.71
CA MET A 86 12.23 13.11 30.79
C MET A 86 10.92 13.53 31.50
N GLY A 87 10.40 14.73 31.19
CA GLY A 87 9.21 15.33 31.85
C GLY A 87 7.93 14.47 31.77
N PRO A 88 6.88 14.75 32.57
CA PRO A 88 5.72 13.87 32.69
C PRO A 88 4.95 13.68 31.36
N PRO A 89 4.31 12.50 31.15
CA PRO A 89 3.71 12.12 29.86
C PRO A 89 2.61 13.08 29.36
N ALA A 90 1.84 13.69 30.26
CA ALA A 90 0.82 14.68 29.90
C ALA A 90 1.44 15.95 29.28
N SER A 91 2.54 16.46 29.83
CA SER A 91 3.25 17.63 29.30
C SER A 91 3.88 17.35 27.94
N ARG A 92 4.37 16.13 27.69
CA ARG A 92 4.89 15.73 26.36
C ARG A 92 3.79 15.66 25.29
N SER A 93 2.60 15.20 25.68
CA SER A 93 1.46 15.14 24.75
C SER A 93 1.04 16.54 24.28
N ASN A 94 1.02 17.53 25.17
CA ASN A 94 0.70 18.92 24.82
C ASN A 94 1.75 19.53 23.88
N ILE A 95 3.04 19.31 24.14
CA ILE A 95 4.12 19.81 23.27
C ILE A 95 4.05 19.19 21.87
N ALA A 96 3.78 17.88 21.76
CA ALA A 96 3.65 17.21 20.47
C ALA A 96 2.45 17.74 19.67
N VAL A 97 1.31 17.96 20.33
CA VAL A 97 0.10 18.53 19.72
C VAL A 97 0.33 19.96 19.27
N GLU A 98 0.93 20.81 20.10
CA GLU A 98 1.28 22.20 19.75
C GLU A 98 2.25 22.25 18.58
N ARG A 99 3.28 21.39 18.57
CA ARG A 99 4.23 21.27 17.46
C ARG A 99 3.53 20.84 16.17
N ALA A 100 2.65 19.84 16.23
CA ALA A 100 1.90 19.39 15.06
C ALA A 100 1.03 20.52 14.48
N ALA A 101 0.33 21.26 15.34
CA ALA A 101 -0.45 22.42 14.93
C ALA A 101 0.42 23.53 14.32
N ALA A 102 1.60 23.81 14.90
CA ALA A 102 2.55 24.77 14.36
C ALA A 102 3.07 24.35 12.98
N LEU A 103 3.53 23.10 12.83
CA LEU A 103 3.99 22.54 11.55
C LEU A 103 2.92 22.67 10.46
N ARG A 104 1.67 22.28 10.77
CA ARG A 104 0.54 22.43 9.85
C ARG A 104 0.30 23.90 9.48
N GLY A 105 0.40 24.81 10.44
CA GLY A 105 0.30 26.25 10.22
C GLY A 105 1.37 26.79 9.28
N HIS A 106 2.63 26.43 9.50
CA HIS A 106 3.76 26.83 8.66
C HIS A 106 3.62 26.32 7.22
N LEU A 107 3.28 25.04 7.03
CA LEU A 107 3.07 24.47 5.69
C LEU A 107 1.95 25.19 4.92
N ARG A 108 0.83 25.50 5.58
CA ARG A 108 -0.26 26.27 4.95
C ARG A 108 0.18 27.67 4.55
N ARG A 109 0.89 28.39 5.41
CA ARG A 109 1.40 29.74 5.08
C ARG A 109 2.45 29.71 3.98
N CYS A 110 3.30 28.67 3.92
CA CYS A 110 4.23 28.47 2.82
C CYS A 110 3.50 28.35 1.47
N VAL A 111 2.43 27.55 1.41
CA VAL A 111 1.62 27.38 0.19
C VAL A 111 0.96 28.68 -0.24
N GLU A 112 0.43 29.43 0.72
CA GLU A 112 -0.14 30.76 0.49
C GLU A 112 0.90 31.74 -0.09
N ALA A 113 2.12 31.73 0.45
CA ALA A 113 3.24 32.53 -0.02
C ALA A 113 3.68 32.13 -1.43
N LEU A 114 3.87 30.83 -1.70
CA LEU A 114 4.23 30.31 -3.03
C LEU A 114 3.18 30.66 -4.08
N ALA A 115 1.89 30.49 -3.77
CA ALA A 115 0.81 30.81 -4.69
C ALA A 115 0.64 32.33 -4.94
N THR A 116 1.24 33.18 -4.11
CA THR A 116 1.26 34.65 -4.30
C THR A 116 2.65 35.17 -4.70
N ALA A 117 3.56 34.27 -5.09
CA ALA A 117 4.94 34.57 -5.50
C ALA A 117 5.77 35.34 -4.45
N ARG A 118 5.46 35.16 -3.15
CA ARG A 118 6.22 35.74 -2.03
C ARG A 118 7.34 34.78 -1.60
N SER A 119 8.41 34.71 -2.38
CA SER A 119 9.49 33.73 -2.18
C SER A 119 10.20 33.86 -0.82
N ALA A 120 10.39 35.08 -0.30
CA ALA A 120 11.02 35.30 1.01
C ALA A 120 10.16 34.77 2.16
N ASP A 121 8.84 34.96 2.09
CA ASP A 121 7.93 34.42 3.10
C ASP A 121 7.86 32.90 3.02
N ALA A 122 7.83 32.33 1.80
CA ALA A 122 7.87 30.88 1.62
C ALA A 122 9.15 30.26 2.20
N ASP A 123 10.31 30.88 1.96
CA ASP A 123 11.60 30.45 2.53
C ASP A 123 11.59 30.50 4.06
N ALA A 124 11.11 31.60 4.67
CA ALA A 124 11.01 31.73 6.12
C ALA A 124 10.08 30.69 6.76
N GLU A 125 8.96 30.37 6.10
CA GLU A 125 8.04 29.32 6.55
C GLU A 125 8.68 27.92 6.44
N LEU A 126 9.37 27.61 5.32
CA LEU A 126 10.11 26.35 5.16
C LEU A 126 11.23 26.20 6.19
N ALA A 127 12.00 27.27 6.45
CA ALA A 127 13.03 27.28 7.48
C ALA A 127 12.45 27.00 8.88
N SER A 128 11.24 27.49 9.16
CA SER A 128 10.53 27.22 10.41
C SER A 128 10.04 25.77 10.49
N VAL A 129 9.55 25.18 9.39
CA VAL A 129 9.24 23.75 9.32
C VAL A 129 10.50 22.93 9.61
N MET A 130 11.63 23.24 9.00
CA MET A 130 12.86 22.47 9.16
C MET A 130 13.51 22.58 10.53
N ARG A 131 13.20 23.64 11.28
CA ARG A 131 13.60 23.77 12.69
C ARG A 131 12.76 22.91 13.63
N LEU A 132 11.50 22.64 13.26
CA LEU A 132 10.51 21.96 14.09
C LEU A 132 10.33 20.48 13.72
N ALA A 133 10.65 20.10 12.49
CA ALA A 133 10.43 18.77 11.94
C ALA A 133 11.69 17.91 11.99
N SER A 134 11.49 16.60 12.05
CA SER A 134 12.53 15.57 12.00
C SER A 134 12.05 14.39 11.15
N ALA A 135 12.92 13.86 10.29
CA ALA A 135 12.63 12.70 9.45
C ALA A 135 12.51 11.39 10.26
N ASP A 136 13.01 11.37 11.49
CA ASP A 136 12.89 10.27 12.45
C ASP A 136 12.01 10.65 13.66
N GLY A 137 11.30 11.78 13.56
CA GLY A 137 10.37 12.26 14.58
C GLY A 137 9.05 11.49 14.61
N ASP A 138 8.03 12.08 15.22
CA ASP A 138 6.65 11.56 15.17
C ASP A 138 6.01 11.71 13.78
N ALA A 139 4.81 11.14 13.61
CA ALA A 139 4.07 11.17 12.35
C ALA A 139 3.94 12.59 11.76
N ALA A 140 3.62 13.60 12.58
CA ALA A 140 3.43 14.98 12.13
C ALA A 140 4.74 15.61 11.63
N GLN A 141 5.85 15.34 12.33
CA GLN A 141 7.18 15.79 11.91
C GLN A 141 7.61 15.13 10.60
N ARG A 142 7.47 13.80 10.46
CA ARG A 142 7.87 13.08 9.24
C ARG A 142 7.03 13.49 8.03
N MET A 143 5.72 13.66 8.22
CA MET A 143 4.83 14.23 7.22
C MET A 143 5.29 15.65 6.82
N ALA A 144 5.60 16.51 7.80
CA ALA A 144 6.01 17.87 7.51
C ALA A 144 7.32 17.94 6.71
N VAL A 145 8.28 17.04 6.95
CA VAL A 145 9.48 16.91 6.11
C VAL A 145 9.09 16.55 4.66
N ALA A 146 8.20 15.56 4.47
CA ALA A 146 7.78 15.14 3.14
C ALA A 146 7.11 16.29 2.35
N PHE A 147 6.22 17.05 3.00
CA PHE A 147 5.59 18.23 2.38
C PHE A 147 6.57 19.38 2.16
N ALA A 148 7.49 19.64 3.10
CA ALA A 148 8.50 20.69 2.94
C ALA A 148 9.37 20.45 1.70
N GLU A 149 9.76 19.22 1.44
CA GLU A 149 10.51 18.88 0.23
C GLU A 149 9.70 19.06 -1.06
N ALA A 150 8.42 18.69 -1.03
CA ALA A 150 7.53 18.93 -2.16
C ALA A 150 7.35 20.44 -2.45
N LEU A 151 7.20 21.25 -1.41
CA LEU A 151 7.07 22.70 -1.52
C LEU A 151 8.38 23.37 -1.94
N ALA A 152 9.53 22.86 -1.49
CA ALA A 152 10.83 23.33 -1.95
C ALA A 152 10.99 23.13 -3.46
N ARG A 153 10.54 21.99 -4.01
CA ARG A 153 10.50 21.75 -5.47
C ARG A 153 9.63 22.78 -6.20
N VAL A 154 8.48 23.13 -5.64
CA VAL A 154 7.61 24.19 -6.19
C VAL A 154 8.32 25.55 -6.16
N ALA A 155 9.01 25.87 -5.07
CA ALA A 155 9.70 27.15 -4.89
C ALA A 155 10.80 27.39 -5.93
N ILE A 156 11.56 26.36 -6.30
CA ILE A 156 12.67 26.45 -7.26
C ILE A 156 12.25 26.19 -8.71
N ARG A 157 10.97 25.89 -8.97
CA ARG A 157 10.43 25.66 -10.31
C ARG A 157 10.72 26.77 -11.32
N PRO A 158 10.70 28.08 -10.97
CA PRO A 158 11.06 29.14 -11.91
C PRO A 158 12.46 28.97 -12.51
N TRP A 159 13.36 28.30 -11.78
CA TRP A 159 14.75 28.05 -12.16
C TRP A 159 14.88 26.68 -12.84
N ARG A 160 14.33 26.54 -14.05
CA ARG A 160 14.26 25.25 -14.77
C ARG A 160 15.60 24.50 -14.84
N GLY A 161 16.71 25.21 -15.08
CA GLY A 161 18.05 24.62 -15.12
C GLY A 161 18.53 24.10 -13.76
N VAL A 162 18.22 24.82 -12.67
CA VAL A 162 18.56 24.41 -11.30
C VAL A 162 17.67 23.24 -10.87
N SER A 163 16.36 23.33 -11.12
CA SER A 163 15.42 22.24 -10.86
C SER A 163 15.79 20.99 -11.66
N ALA A 164 16.19 21.14 -12.92
CA ALA A 164 16.74 20.03 -13.70
C ALA A 164 18.02 19.52 -13.05
N ALA A 165 19.06 20.33 -12.81
CA ALA A 165 20.32 19.84 -12.24
C ALA A 165 20.17 19.15 -10.86
N LEU A 166 19.28 19.64 -10.00
CA LEU A 166 19.04 19.07 -8.67
C LEU A 166 18.14 17.83 -8.66
N PHE A 167 17.31 17.64 -9.70
CA PHE A 167 16.34 16.54 -9.76
C PHE A 167 16.38 15.72 -11.06
N ALA A 168 17.33 15.96 -11.96
CA ALA A 168 17.50 15.28 -13.26
C ALA A 168 17.84 13.81 -13.10
N THR A 169 18.15 13.36 -11.89
CA THR A 169 18.55 12.00 -11.56
C THR A 169 17.46 11.19 -10.86
N HIS A 170 16.17 11.54 -11.00
CA HIS A 170 15.09 10.72 -10.43
C HIS A 170 14.94 9.33 -11.09
N ASP A 171 15.55 9.10 -12.27
CA ASP A 171 15.62 7.77 -12.89
C ASP A 171 16.95 7.01 -12.63
N ALA A 172 17.99 7.66 -12.09
CA ALA A 172 19.34 7.06 -12.01
C ALA A 172 20.00 7.10 -10.61
N ASP A 173 19.78 8.12 -9.79
CA ASP A 173 20.47 8.30 -8.50
C ASP A 173 19.48 8.51 -7.34
N ASN A 174 18.48 7.64 -7.21
CA ASN A 174 17.89 7.44 -5.90
C ASN A 174 18.92 6.66 -5.05
N ASP A 175 19.15 7.14 -3.84
CA ASP A 175 19.89 6.51 -2.72
C ASP A 175 19.29 5.14 -2.28
N GLY A 176 18.45 4.54 -3.14
CA GLY A 176 17.95 3.18 -3.11
C GLY A 176 17.66 2.76 -4.56
N SER A 177 18.15 1.57 -4.95
CA SER A 177 17.94 1.04 -6.31
C SER A 177 16.44 1.03 -6.68
N PRO A 178 16.06 1.03 -7.97
CA PRO A 178 14.68 0.86 -8.41
C PRO A 178 13.96 -0.34 -7.74
N ALA A 179 14.73 -1.35 -7.35
CA ALA A 179 14.27 -2.49 -6.56
C ALA A 179 13.81 -2.09 -5.14
N VAL A 180 14.53 -1.21 -4.42
CA VAL A 180 14.13 -0.71 -3.09
C VAL A 180 12.84 0.10 -3.18
N ALA A 181 12.68 0.93 -4.22
CA ALA A 181 11.44 1.67 -4.42
C ALA A 181 10.27 0.73 -4.77
N SER A 182 10.53 -0.32 -5.55
CA SER A 182 9.54 -1.38 -5.80
C SER A 182 9.16 -2.12 -4.53
N GLU A 183 10.15 -2.57 -3.76
CA GLU A 183 9.93 -3.27 -2.51
C GLU A 183 9.13 -2.42 -1.52
N ALA A 184 9.45 -1.13 -1.39
CA ALA A 184 8.67 -0.20 -0.59
C ALA A 184 7.20 -0.07 -1.06
N ARG A 185 6.96 -0.08 -2.38
CA ARG A 185 5.58 -0.08 -2.93
C ARG A 185 4.82 -1.35 -2.56
N HIS A 186 5.45 -2.51 -2.75
CA HIS A 186 4.83 -3.80 -2.44
C HIS A 186 4.58 -3.94 -0.92
N ASN A 187 5.55 -3.52 -0.10
CA ASN A 187 5.43 -3.54 1.34
C ASN A 187 4.40 -2.54 1.89
N PHE A 188 3.98 -1.53 1.12
CA PHE A 188 2.97 -0.58 1.61
C PHE A 188 1.65 -1.27 1.99
N LEU A 189 1.19 -2.25 1.20
CA LEU A 189 -0.01 -3.04 1.52
C LEU A 189 0.17 -3.88 2.80
N ALA A 190 1.38 -4.35 3.08
CA ALA A 190 1.71 -5.13 4.27
C ALA A 190 1.85 -4.25 5.53
N VAL A 191 2.40 -3.04 5.40
CA VAL A 191 2.66 -2.15 6.53
C VAL A 191 1.43 -1.29 6.88
N CYS A 192 0.64 -0.88 5.89
CA CYS A 192 -0.52 -0.01 6.10
C CYS A 192 -1.73 -0.78 6.67
N PRO A 193 -2.20 -0.49 7.90
CA PRO A 193 -3.32 -1.22 8.51
C PRO A 193 -4.60 -1.11 7.71
N LEU A 194 -4.87 0.04 7.09
CA LEU A 194 -6.06 0.25 6.25
C LEU A 194 -6.02 -0.65 5.02
N LEU A 195 -4.86 -0.81 4.37
CA LEU A 195 -4.79 -1.66 3.19
C LEU A 195 -4.83 -3.15 3.54
N ARG A 196 -4.35 -3.54 4.71
CA ARG A 196 -4.59 -4.90 5.24
C ARG A 196 -6.07 -5.16 5.47
N LEU A 197 -6.80 -4.19 6.02
CA LEU A 197 -8.25 -4.25 6.15
C LEU A 197 -8.94 -4.33 4.77
N ALA A 198 -8.41 -3.64 3.75
CA ALA A 198 -8.88 -3.79 2.38
C ALA A 198 -8.65 -5.21 1.84
N ALA A 199 -7.48 -5.79 2.05
CA ALA A 199 -7.18 -7.17 1.66
C ALA A 199 -8.14 -8.18 2.31
N VAL A 200 -8.51 -7.98 3.59
CA VAL A 200 -9.56 -8.78 4.25
C VAL A 200 -10.89 -8.65 3.52
N ALA A 201 -11.33 -7.43 3.19
CA ALA A 201 -12.55 -7.24 2.43
C ALA A 201 -12.51 -7.93 1.06
N VAL A 202 -11.41 -7.74 0.32
CA VAL A 202 -11.21 -8.32 -1.01
C VAL A 202 -11.29 -9.85 -0.93
N ASN A 203 -10.60 -10.48 0.03
CA ASN A 203 -10.65 -11.92 0.20
C ASN A 203 -12.05 -12.42 0.54
N GLU A 204 -12.77 -11.76 1.45
CA GLU A 204 -14.17 -12.11 1.76
C GLU A 204 -15.10 -11.99 0.54
N LEU A 205 -14.90 -10.98 -0.29
CA LEU A 205 -15.65 -10.76 -1.52
C LEU A 205 -15.37 -11.85 -2.57
N ILE A 206 -14.09 -12.22 -2.75
CA ILE A 206 -13.71 -13.35 -3.61
C ILE A 206 -14.36 -14.62 -3.09
N LEU A 207 -14.32 -14.84 -1.76
CA LEU A 207 -14.87 -16.04 -1.16
C LEU A 207 -16.38 -16.16 -1.45
N ASP A 208 -17.16 -15.09 -1.25
CA ASP A 208 -18.60 -15.12 -1.52
C ASP A 208 -18.90 -15.26 -3.02
N ALA A 209 -18.20 -14.52 -3.89
CA ALA A 209 -18.43 -14.55 -5.33
C ALA A 209 -18.14 -15.91 -5.98
N THR A 210 -17.19 -16.66 -5.39
CA THR A 210 -16.72 -17.97 -5.87
C THR A 210 -17.20 -19.14 -5.01
N ARG A 211 -18.19 -18.95 -4.14
CA ARG A 211 -18.62 -19.94 -3.14
C ARG A 211 -19.05 -21.31 -3.72
N HIS A 212 -19.48 -21.33 -4.99
CA HIS A 212 -19.92 -22.55 -5.69
C HIS A 212 -19.02 -22.95 -6.85
N ASP A 213 -17.98 -22.17 -7.13
CA ASP A 213 -17.11 -22.38 -8.28
C ASP A 213 -16.00 -23.38 -7.95
N LYS A 214 -15.73 -24.29 -8.90
CA LYS A 214 -14.70 -25.32 -8.76
C LYS A 214 -13.39 -24.98 -9.48
N LEU A 215 -13.51 -24.19 -10.54
CA LEU A 215 -12.41 -23.69 -11.35
C LEU A 215 -12.37 -22.18 -11.12
N ILE A 216 -11.40 -21.71 -10.34
CA ILE A 216 -11.29 -20.30 -9.96
C ILE A 216 -10.02 -19.73 -10.58
N HIS A 217 -10.12 -18.57 -11.23
CA HIS A 217 -8.97 -17.84 -11.74
C HIS A 217 -8.96 -16.43 -11.16
N ILE A 218 -7.95 -16.12 -10.38
CA ILE A 218 -7.74 -14.79 -9.82
C ILE A 218 -6.67 -14.09 -10.66
N VAL A 219 -6.96 -12.88 -11.12
CA VAL A 219 -6.03 -12.01 -11.82
C VAL A 219 -5.73 -10.81 -10.92
N ASP A 220 -4.54 -10.77 -10.33
CA ASP A 220 -4.05 -9.68 -9.49
C ASP A 220 -3.27 -8.66 -10.31
N ILE A 221 -3.84 -7.48 -10.46
CA ILE A 221 -3.25 -6.34 -11.15
C ILE A 221 -2.47 -5.51 -10.12
N GLY A 222 -1.14 -5.60 -10.17
CA GLY A 222 -0.21 -4.84 -9.31
C GLY A 222 0.61 -5.70 -8.37
N GLY A 223 0.25 -6.97 -8.16
CA GLY A 223 1.08 -7.98 -7.47
C GLY A 223 1.53 -7.62 -6.06
N VAL A 224 0.73 -6.82 -5.34
CA VAL A 224 1.25 -5.95 -4.28
C VAL A 224 1.66 -6.72 -3.02
N ASN A 225 0.94 -7.79 -2.64
CA ASN A 225 1.27 -8.55 -1.41
C ASN A 225 0.84 -10.02 -1.48
N HIS A 226 1.83 -10.92 -1.45
CA HIS A 226 1.61 -12.36 -1.44
C HIS A 226 0.91 -12.88 -0.18
N SER A 227 0.97 -12.16 0.96
CA SER A 227 0.31 -12.62 2.18
C SER A 227 -1.21 -12.63 2.08
N GLN A 228 -1.79 -11.69 1.33
CA GLN A 228 -3.22 -11.70 1.00
C GLN A 228 -3.61 -13.02 0.30
N TRP A 229 -2.80 -13.46 -0.66
CA TRP A 229 -3.06 -14.65 -1.45
C TRP A 229 -2.82 -15.93 -0.65
N MET A 230 -1.81 -15.96 0.24
CA MET A 230 -1.62 -17.08 1.17
C MET A 230 -2.86 -17.28 2.06
N GLU A 231 -3.38 -16.20 2.65
CA GLU A 231 -4.61 -16.26 3.45
C GLU A 231 -5.80 -16.78 2.64
N LEU A 232 -5.97 -16.29 1.42
CA LEU A 232 -7.06 -16.73 0.54
C LEU A 232 -6.94 -18.21 0.17
N ILE A 233 -5.73 -18.69 -0.15
CA ILE A 233 -5.44 -20.10 -0.43
C ILE A 233 -5.83 -20.96 0.78
N ALA A 234 -5.44 -20.55 1.99
CA ALA A 234 -5.78 -21.25 3.22
C ALA A 234 -7.30 -21.33 3.44
N PHE A 235 -8.04 -20.24 3.20
CA PHE A 235 -9.50 -20.22 3.30
C PHE A 235 -10.17 -21.09 2.23
N LEU A 236 -9.74 -20.99 0.97
CA LEU A 236 -10.29 -21.79 -0.13
C LEU A 236 -10.02 -23.29 0.07
N GLY A 237 -8.81 -23.65 0.50
CA GLY A 237 -8.42 -25.03 0.79
C GLY A 237 -9.20 -25.62 1.95
N SER A 238 -9.50 -24.83 2.98
CA SER A 238 -10.23 -25.28 4.16
C SER A 238 -11.76 -25.36 3.97
N ARG A 239 -12.28 -25.00 2.79
CA ARG A 239 -13.71 -25.10 2.49
C ARG A 239 -14.19 -26.54 2.54
N TRP A 240 -15.24 -26.77 3.32
CA TRP A 240 -15.88 -28.09 3.37
C TRP A 240 -16.74 -28.37 2.13
N GLN A 241 -17.58 -27.40 1.74
CA GLN A 241 -18.34 -27.41 0.50
C GLN A 241 -17.78 -26.36 -0.46
N GLY A 242 -17.76 -26.65 -1.76
CA GLY A 242 -17.26 -25.69 -2.75
C GLY A 242 -15.74 -25.47 -2.72
N ARG A 243 -14.97 -26.40 -2.14
CA ARG A 243 -13.50 -26.42 -2.30
C ARG A 243 -13.15 -26.47 -3.79
N PRO A 244 -12.25 -25.59 -4.28
CA PRO A 244 -11.88 -25.57 -5.69
C PRO A 244 -11.08 -26.82 -6.06
N THR A 245 -11.31 -27.33 -7.27
CA THR A 245 -10.51 -28.39 -7.89
C THR A 245 -9.33 -27.80 -8.67
N SER A 246 -9.46 -26.57 -9.15
CA SER A 246 -8.39 -25.79 -9.78
C SER A 246 -8.42 -24.35 -9.27
N LEU A 247 -7.26 -23.87 -8.83
CA LEU A 247 -7.04 -22.46 -8.49
C LEU A 247 -5.89 -21.93 -9.33
N ARG A 248 -6.18 -20.97 -10.20
CA ARG A 248 -5.17 -20.23 -10.93
C ARG A 248 -5.02 -18.82 -10.34
N LEU A 249 -3.78 -18.38 -10.16
CA LEU A 249 -3.45 -17.02 -9.80
C LEU A 249 -2.53 -16.44 -10.87
N THR A 250 -2.99 -15.39 -11.55
CA THR A 250 -2.15 -14.61 -12.46
C THR A 250 -1.80 -13.29 -11.79
N VAL A 251 -0.51 -12.98 -11.67
CA VAL A 251 -0.01 -11.76 -11.01
C VAL A 251 0.68 -10.90 -12.06
N VAL A 252 0.18 -9.67 -12.26
CA VAL A 252 0.79 -8.71 -13.20
C VAL A 252 1.67 -7.73 -12.43
N ILE A 253 2.96 -7.73 -12.74
CA ILE A 253 3.97 -6.85 -12.14
C ILE A 253 4.79 -6.15 -13.23
N LYS A 254 5.28 -4.95 -12.95
CA LYS A 254 6.16 -4.21 -13.87
C LYS A 254 7.61 -4.69 -13.74
N GLU A 255 7.96 -5.18 -12.56
CA GLU A 255 9.27 -5.68 -12.20
C GLU A 255 9.56 -7.04 -12.88
N PRO A 256 10.84 -7.39 -13.07
CA PRO A 256 11.23 -8.70 -13.57
C PRO A 256 10.63 -9.83 -12.73
N LYS A 257 10.22 -10.94 -13.37
CA LYS A 257 9.54 -12.05 -12.68
C LYS A 257 10.32 -12.62 -11.49
N GLU A 258 11.64 -12.52 -11.51
CA GLU A 258 12.54 -12.95 -10.43
C GLU A 258 12.26 -12.22 -9.12
N PHE A 259 11.78 -10.97 -9.17
CA PHE A 259 11.37 -10.20 -8.00
C PHE A 259 10.25 -10.92 -7.21
N TYR A 260 9.40 -11.68 -7.90
CA TYR A 260 8.28 -12.42 -7.29
C TYR A 260 8.63 -13.87 -6.93
N SER A 261 9.85 -14.34 -7.16
CA SER A 261 10.25 -15.75 -7.00
C SER A 261 10.06 -16.31 -5.57
N GLN A 262 10.41 -15.51 -4.56
CA GLN A 262 10.21 -15.89 -3.16
C GLN A 262 8.71 -16.02 -2.82
N ALA A 263 7.92 -15.01 -3.20
CA ALA A 263 6.46 -15.02 -3.05
C ALA A 263 5.83 -16.22 -3.77
N ALA A 264 6.28 -16.53 -4.99
CA ALA A 264 5.81 -17.67 -5.77
C ALA A 264 6.04 -19.00 -5.05
N THR A 265 7.20 -19.15 -4.41
CA THR A 265 7.53 -20.35 -3.62
C THR A 265 6.59 -20.45 -2.42
N MET A 266 6.43 -19.38 -1.64
CA MET A 266 5.55 -19.35 -0.47
C MET A 266 4.09 -19.67 -0.82
N LEU A 267 3.59 -19.15 -1.93
CA LEU A 267 2.22 -19.42 -2.41
C LEU A 267 2.04 -20.88 -2.83
N THR A 268 3.05 -21.45 -3.49
CA THR A 268 3.03 -22.86 -3.91
C THR A 268 3.08 -23.80 -2.70
N ASP A 269 3.89 -23.47 -1.70
CA ASP A 269 3.98 -24.20 -0.44
C ASP A 269 2.66 -24.13 0.34
N GLU A 270 2.00 -22.97 0.37
CA GLU A 270 0.68 -22.78 0.98
C GLU A 270 -0.38 -23.65 0.32
N ALA A 271 -0.43 -23.64 -1.02
CA ALA A 271 -1.37 -24.46 -1.78
C ALA A 271 -1.15 -25.97 -1.53
N THR A 272 0.11 -26.38 -1.44
CA THR A 272 0.51 -27.76 -1.11
C THR A 272 0.11 -28.14 0.32
N ARG A 273 0.36 -27.24 1.29
CA ARG A 273 -0.02 -27.44 2.71
C ARG A 273 -1.51 -27.67 2.86
N HIS A 274 -2.32 -26.91 2.14
CA HIS A 274 -3.78 -27.06 2.13
C HIS A 274 -4.29 -28.15 1.17
N ARG A 275 -3.38 -28.85 0.45
CA ARG A 275 -3.64 -29.98 -0.45
C ARG A 275 -4.53 -29.65 -1.66
N LEU A 276 -4.45 -28.43 -2.20
CA LEU A 276 -5.25 -28.07 -3.36
C LEU A 276 -4.92 -29.01 -4.54
N PRO A 277 -5.92 -29.60 -5.23
CA PRO A 277 -5.64 -30.60 -6.26
C PRO A 277 -4.87 -30.05 -7.46
N SER A 278 -5.13 -28.80 -7.82
CA SER A 278 -4.42 -28.07 -8.87
C SER A 278 -4.28 -26.61 -8.45
N PHE A 279 -3.04 -26.12 -8.44
CA PHE A 279 -2.70 -24.73 -8.25
C PHE A 279 -1.73 -24.30 -9.36
N GLU A 280 -2.11 -23.25 -10.10
CA GLU A 280 -1.31 -22.69 -11.19
C GLU A 280 -0.98 -21.23 -10.86
N LEU A 281 0.29 -20.89 -10.75
CA LEU A 281 0.75 -19.51 -10.58
C LEU A 281 1.42 -19.02 -11.87
N ASP A 282 0.95 -17.89 -12.38
CA ASP A 282 1.42 -17.28 -13.61
C ASP A 282 1.82 -15.82 -13.34
N VAL A 283 3.10 -15.50 -13.49
CA VAL A 283 3.61 -14.13 -13.28
C VAL A 283 3.77 -13.48 -14.65
N VAL A 284 3.05 -12.38 -14.89
CA VAL A 284 3.08 -11.60 -16.12
C VAL A 284 3.92 -10.35 -15.88
N GLU A 285 5.04 -10.24 -16.59
CA GLU A 285 5.91 -9.06 -16.56
C GLU A 285 5.38 -8.05 -17.58
N SER A 286 4.60 -7.09 -17.11
CA SER A 286 4.02 -6.05 -17.96
C SER A 286 3.65 -4.82 -17.15
N SER A 287 3.96 -3.65 -17.69
CA SER A 287 3.39 -2.39 -17.22
C SER A 287 1.90 -2.33 -17.59
N LEU A 288 1.07 -1.68 -16.76
CA LEU A 288 -0.36 -1.56 -17.03
C LEU A 288 -0.67 -0.86 -18.36
N GLU A 289 0.22 0.02 -18.79
CA GLU A 289 0.16 0.74 -20.06
C GLU A 289 0.33 -0.16 -21.29
N ALA A 290 1.03 -1.29 -21.13
CA ALA A 290 1.37 -2.22 -22.20
C ALA A 290 0.67 -3.59 -22.07
N LEU A 291 -0.13 -3.77 -21.01
CA LEU A 291 -0.78 -5.02 -20.68
C LEU A 291 -1.79 -5.43 -21.77
N LYS A 292 -1.59 -6.60 -22.36
CA LYS A 292 -2.56 -7.20 -23.28
C LYS A 292 -3.49 -8.13 -22.51
N MET A 293 -4.77 -8.13 -22.88
CA MET A 293 -5.77 -8.95 -22.20
C MET A 293 -5.51 -10.46 -22.38
N ASP A 294 -4.91 -10.85 -23.51
CA ASP A 294 -4.55 -12.24 -23.78
C ASP A 294 -3.45 -12.76 -22.84
N ASP A 295 -2.55 -11.87 -22.37
CA ASP A 295 -1.48 -12.21 -21.44
C ASP A 295 -2.04 -12.60 -20.05
N LEU A 296 -3.28 -12.21 -19.73
CA LEU A 296 -3.96 -12.62 -18.51
C LEU A 296 -4.30 -14.13 -18.51
N GLY A 297 -4.28 -14.76 -19.69
CA GLY A 297 -4.52 -16.19 -19.86
C GLY A 297 -5.92 -16.64 -19.41
N VAL A 298 -6.91 -15.75 -19.46
CA VAL A 298 -8.28 -16.04 -19.01
C VAL A 298 -8.86 -17.24 -19.77
N ARG A 299 -9.42 -18.20 -19.01
CA ARG A 299 -10.10 -19.38 -19.56
C ARG A 299 -11.61 -19.28 -19.31
N THR A 300 -12.42 -19.72 -20.28
CA THR A 300 -13.89 -19.58 -20.24
C THR A 300 -14.58 -20.53 -19.27
N ASP A 301 -13.90 -21.59 -18.84
CA ASP A 301 -14.37 -22.59 -17.86
C ASP A 301 -14.12 -22.17 -16.41
N HIS A 302 -13.31 -21.13 -16.18
CA HIS A 302 -13.00 -20.64 -14.83
C HIS A 302 -13.92 -19.46 -14.45
N ALA A 303 -14.28 -19.40 -13.17
CA ALA A 303 -14.82 -18.18 -12.57
C ALA A 303 -13.67 -17.18 -12.37
N VAL A 304 -13.60 -16.20 -13.28
CA VAL A 304 -12.52 -15.21 -13.32
C VAL A 304 -12.83 -14.04 -12.40
N VAL A 305 -11.95 -13.76 -11.46
CA VAL A 305 -12.00 -12.58 -10.59
C VAL A 305 -10.80 -11.70 -10.86
N ILE A 306 -11.03 -10.46 -11.29
CA ILE A 306 -9.96 -9.47 -11.47
C ILE A 306 -9.88 -8.62 -10.21
N VAL A 307 -8.69 -8.47 -9.65
CA VAL A 307 -8.42 -7.64 -8.48
C VAL A 307 -7.42 -6.57 -8.88
N SER A 308 -7.71 -5.32 -8.54
CA SER A 308 -6.80 -4.21 -8.77
C SER A 308 -6.70 -3.36 -7.51
N THR A 309 -5.48 -3.25 -6.97
CA THR A 309 -5.22 -2.53 -5.72
C THR A 309 -4.21 -1.42 -5.96
N LEU A 310 -4.68 -0.17 -5.87
CA LEU A 310 -3.89 1.06 -6.03
C LEU A 310 -3.11 1.12 -7.35
N GLN A 311 -3.75 0.73 -8.46
CA GLN A 311 -3.10 0.65 -9.77
C GLN A 311 -3.78 1.54 -10.82
N LEU A 312 -5.11 1.63 -10.82
CA LEU A 312 -5.85 2.25 -11.92
C LEU A 312 -5.72 3.77 -11.90
N HIS A 313 -5.57 4.38 -10.72
CA HIS A 313 -5.37 5.84 -10.60
C HIS A 313 -4.18 6.33 -11.43
N ARG A 314 -3.15 5.50 -11.63
CA ARG A 314 -1.95 5.84 -12.41
C ARG A 314 -2.23 6.09 -13.89
N LEU A 315 -3.32 5.51 -14.40
CA LEU A 315 -3.72 5.59 -15.81
C LEU A 315 -4.76 6.70 -16.06
N VAL A 316 -5.31 7.29 -15.00
CA VAL A 316 -6.33 8.34 -15.09
C VAL A 316 -5.77 9.56 -15.82
N GLY A 317 -6.47 10.08 -16.82
CA GLY A 317 -6.04 11.28 -17.56
C GLY A 317 -4.79 11.09 -18.46
N THR A 318 -4.21 9.89 -18.50
CA THR A 318 -3.18 9.54 -19.49
C THR A 318 -3.86 9.28 -20.82
N ARG A 319 -3.57 10.08 -21.84
CA ARG A 319 -4.23 9.96 -23.15
C ARG A 319 -3.83 8.64 -23.81
N SER A 320 -4.81 7.94 -24.36
CA SER A 320 -4.55 6.77 -25.19
C SER A 320 -3.91 7.18 -26.53
N ILE A 321 -2.78 6.57 -26.86
CA ILE A 321 -2.08 6.77 -28.15
C ILE A 321 -2.96 6.29 -29.32
N ALA A 322 -3.85 5.32 -29.10
CA ALA A 322 -4.76 4.80 -30.12
C ALA A 322 -5.80 5.83 -30.61
N SER A 323 -6.02 6.92 -29.87
CA SER A 323 -6.92 8.01 -30.28
C SER A 323 -6.26 9.03 -31.24
N SER A 324 -4.95 8.92 -31.49
CA SER A 324 -4.20 9.89 -32.31
C SER A 324 -4.21 9.60 -33.82
N SER A 325 -4.75 8.47 -34.26
CA SER A 325 -4.93 8.13 -35.67
C SER A 325 -6.39 8.31 -36.10
N SER A 326 -6.62 9.36 -36.89
CA SER A 326 -7.79 9.59 -37.76
C SER A 326 -9.18 9.65 -37.12
N SER A 327 -9.60 10.82 -36.63
CA SER A 327 -10.98 11.32 -36.87
C SER A 327 -11.08 12.81 -36.51
N SER A 328 -11.76 13.58 -37.36
CA SER A 328 -11.99 15.03 -37.25
C SER A 328 -13.19 15.38 -36.35
N VAL A 329 -13.57 14.48 -35.43
CA VAL A 329 -14.67 14.67 -34.49
C VAL A 329 -14.07 14.67 -33.08
N PRO A 330 -14.45 15.59 -32.18
CA PRO A 330 -14.01 15.54 -30.78
C PRO A 330 -14.71 14.36 -30.08
N VAL A 331 -14.22 13.15 -30.32
CA VAL A 331 -14.52 11.99 -29.47
C VAL A 331 -13.83 12.27 -28.13
N SER A 332 -14.56 12.29 -27.02
CA SER A 332 -13.99 12.39 -25.67
C SER A 332 -12.75 11.53 -25.60
N ALA A 333 -11.57 12.15 -25.43
CA ALA A 333 -10.30 11.46 -25.48
C ALA A 333 -10.31 10.31 -24.45
N SER A 334 -10.32 9.07 -24.94
CA SER A 334 -10.29 7.88 -24.08
C SER A 334 -8.99 7.90 -23.29
N SER A 335 -9.09 7.78 -21.97
CA SER A 335 -7.91 7.59 -21.14
C SER A 335 -7.45 6.13 -21.21
N LEU A 336 -6.18 5.89 -20.91
CA LEU A 336 -5.62 4.56 -20.83
C LEU A 336 -6.34 3.69 -19.77
N ALA A 337 -6.83 4.31 -18.69
CA ALA A 337 -7.71 3.65 -17.72
C ALA A 337 -8.98 3.11 -18.39
N ASP A 338 -9.61 3.92 -19.27
CA ASP A 338 -10.85 3.52 -19.95
C ASP A 338 -10.58 2.37 -20.95
N ASP A 339 -9.43 2.38 -21.62
CA ASP A 339 -9.02 1.30 -22.53
C ASP A 339 -8.80 -0.01 -21.76
N LEU A 340 -8.11 0.04 -20.62
CA LEU A 340 -7.88 -1.12 -19.76
C LEU A 340 -9.20 -1.69 -19.22
N LEU A 341 -10.11 -0.82 -18.74
CA LEU A 341 -11.42 -1.23 -18.26
C LEU A 341 -12.29 -1.85 -19.36
N ARG A 342 -12.23 -1.33 -20.60
CA ARG A 342 -12.86 -2.00 -21.75
C ARG A 342 -12.23 -3.35 -22.05
N GLY A 343 -10.92 -3.49 -21.86
CA GLY A 343 -10.21 -4.77 -21.91
C GLY A 343 -10.76 -5.77 -20.90
N PHE A 344 -10.87 -5.36 -19.63
CA PHE A 344 -11.49 -6.19 -18.58
C PHE A 344 -12.94 -6.57 -18.93
N HIS A 345 -13.71 -5.65 -19.49
CA HIS A 345 -15.07 -5.96 -19.93
C HIS A 345 -15.13 -7.01 -21.06
N ARG A 346 -14.12 -7.05 -21.95
CA ARG A 346 -14.01 -8.03 -23.04
C ARG A 346 -13.69 -9.44 -22.54
N VAL A 347 -12.86 -9.59 -21.52
CA VAL A 347 -12.57 -10.91 -20.91
C VAL A 347 -13.71 -11.42 -20.03
N SER A 348 -14.76 -10.61 -19.84
CA SER A 348 -16.03 -11.00 -19.20
C SER A 348 -15.87 -11.68 -17.83
N PRO A 349 -15.18 -11.06 -16.86
CA PRO A 349 -14.96 -11.65 -15.55
C PRO A 349 -16.27 -11.82 -14.79
N ARG A 350 -16.27 -12.77 -13.84
CA ARG A 350 -17.35 -12.97 -12.86
C ARG A 350 -17.58 -11.68 -12.08
N ILE A 351 -16.51 -11.15 -11.50
CA ILE A 351 -16.46 -9.88 -10.80
C ILE A 351 -15.11 -9.19 -10.99
N ILE A 352 -15.09 -7.87 -10.80
CA ILE A 352 -13.88 -7.07 -10.65
C ILE A 352 -13.92 -6.41 -9.27
N ILE A 353 -12.84 -6.49 -8.51
CA ILE A 353 -12.69 -5.81 -7.23
C ILE A 353 -11.63 -4.73 -7.38
N ILE A 354 -11.99 -3.48 -7.12
CA ILE A 354 -11.12 -2.31 -7.23
C ILE A 354 -10.93 -1.71 -5.84
N THR A 355 -9.67 -1.59 -5.43
CA THR A 355 -9.25 -0.85 -4.23
C THR A 355 -8.48 0.39 -4.68
N GLU A 356 -8.95 1.59 -4.32
CA GLU A 356 -8.34 2.87 -4.71
C GLU A 356 -8.32 3.88 -3.55
N ASN A 357 -7.42 4.87 -3.62
CA ASN A 357 -7.39 5.98 -2.67
C ASN A 357 -8.69 6.79 -2.74
N GLU A 358 -9.36 6.98 -1.61
CA GLU A 358 -10.58 7.80 -1.51
C GLU A 358 -10.20 9.28 -1.31
N ALA A 359 -9.62 9.88 -2.36
CA ALA A 359 -9.08 11.24 -2.30
C ALA A 359 -9.18 11.97 -3.64
N ARG A 360 -9.30 13.31 -3.58
CA ARG A 360 -9.25 14.20 -4.76
C ARG A 360 -7.88 14.87 -4.85
N HIS A 361 -6.88 14.10 -5.30
CA HIS A 361 -5.50 14.62 -5.46
C HIS A 361 -5.19 15.01 -6.90
N PHE A 362 -6.09 14.70 -7.84
CA PHE A 362 -5.99 15.07 -9.24
C PHE A 362 -6.95 16.22 -9.58
N GLY A 363 -6.41 17.43 -9.75
CA GLY A 363 -7.18 18.63 -10.08
C GLY A 363 -6.28 19.84 -10.36
N PRO A 364 -6.76 20.90 -11.03
CA PRO A 364 -5.91 21.99 -11.49
C PRO A 364 -5.40 22.92 -10.36
N GLY A 365 -6.11 23.02 -9.23
CA GLY A 365 -5.78 23.98 -8.17
C GLY A 365 -4.65 23.52 -7.23
N PHE A 366 -3.48 24.15 -7.31
CA PHE A 366 -2.33 23.88 -6.41
C PHE A 366 -2.70 23.91 -4.92
N ARG A 367 -3.36 24.99 -4.47
CA ARG A 367 -3.76 25.16 -3.05
C ARG A 367 -4.74 24.09 -2.59
N GLU A 368 -5.70 23.77 -3.44
CA GLU A 368 -6.72 22.76 -3.16
C GLU A 368 -6.09 21.38 -3.04
N ARG A 369 -5.26 20.98 -4.02
CA ARG A 369 -4.48 19.73 -3.95
C ARG A 369 -3.69 19.65 -2.66
N PHE A 370 -3.00 20.73 -2.27
CA PHE A 370 -2.24 20.78 -1.03
C PHE A 370 -3.10 20.54 0.23
N VAL A 371 -4.22 21.26 0.38
CA VAL A 371 -5.06 21.12 1.58
C VAL A 371 -5.63 19.71 1.67
N LEU A 372 -6.13 19.17 0.56
CA LEU A 372 -6.71 17.83 0.51
C LEU A 372 -5.68 16.74 0.80
N ALA A 373 -4.47 16.86 0.21
CA ALA A 373 -3.36 15.96 0.46
C ALA A 373 -2.89 16.03 1.91
N LEU A 374 -2.70 17.23 2.47
CA LEU A 374 -2.23 17.40 3.84
C LEU A 374 -3.15 16.68 4.83
N ASP A 375 -4.46 16.91 4.73
CA ASP A 375 -5.44 16.28 5.61
C ASP A 375 -5.53 14.74 5.39
N TYR A 376 -5.22 14.24 4.19
CA TYR A 376 -5.18 12.81 3.89
C TYR A 376 -3.92 12.13 4.46
N TYR A 377 -2.73 12.65 4.13
CA TYR A 377 -1.48 12.06 4.58
C TYR A 377 -1.25 12.23 6.08
N GLU A 378 -1.82 13.25 6.73
CA GLU A 378 -1.81 13.34 8.19
C GLU A 378 -2.42 12.08 8.83
N GLN A 379 -3.56 11.62 8.32
CA GLN A 379 -4.20 10.40 8.80
C GLN A 379 -3.42 9.14 8.42
N LEU A 380 -2.81 9.12 7.23
CA LEU A 380 -2.02 7.98 6.77
C LEU A 380 -0.73 7.81 7.59
N PHE A 381 0.03 8.88 7.82
CA PHE A 381 1.24 8.84 8.67
C PHE A 381 0.90 8.48 10.11
N CYS A 382 -0.21 8.98 10.67
CA CYS A 382 -0.69 8.54 11.98
C CYS A 382 -1.04 7.04 12.00
N SER A 383 -1.66 6.51 10.94
CA SER A 383 -1.96 5.08 10.84
C SER A 383 -0.69 4.23 10.73
N MET A 384 0.32 4.70 9.99
CA MET A 384 1.63 4.04 9.87
C MET A 384 2.42 4.09 11.20
N GLU A 385 2.29 5.16 11.98
CA GLU A 385 2.87 5.25 13.32
C GLU A 385 2.28 4.18 14.25
N GLU A 386 0.97 3.97 14.23
CA GLU A 386 0.32 2.89 15.01
C GLU A 386 0.75 1.50 14.52
N ALA A 387 0.94 1.33 13.22
CA ALA A 387 1.41 0.07 12.62
C ALA A 387 2.86 -0.27 13.02
N SER A 388 3.66 0.74 13.37
CA SER A 388 5.07 0.60 13.78
C SER A 388 5.26 -0.30 15.00
N LEU A 389 4.17 -0.60 15.72
CA LEU A 389 4.15 -1.56 16.83
C LEU A 389 4.36 -3.01 16.36
N PHE A 390 4.22 -3.29 15.06
CA PHE A 390 4.28 -4.66 14.54
C PHE A 390 5.01 -4.83 13.21
N CYS A 391 5.44 -3.75 12.56
CA CYS A 391 6.35 -3.82 11.43
C CYS A 391 7.75 -3.40 11.86
N GLN A 392 8.77 -3.85 11.15
CA GLN A 392 10.13 -3.39 11.41
C GLN A 392 10.21 -1.88 11.11
N PRO A 393 10.87 -1.06 11.95
CA PRO A 393 11.03 0.38 11.69
C PRO A 393 11.62 0.69 10.31
N ALA A 394 12.48 -0.21 9.82
CA ALA A 394 13.10 -0.11 8.48
C ALA A 394 12.06 -0.22 7.35
N GLU A 395 11.10 -1.15 7.43
CA GLU A 395 10.06 -1.33 6.42
C GLU A 395 9.18 -0.09 6.31
N ARG A 396 8.71 0.43 7.46
CA ARG A 396 7.95 1.68 7.50
C ARG A 396 8.74 2.84 6.91
N LYS A 397 10.00 2.99 7.33
CA LYS A 397 10.86 4.08 6.85
C LYS A 397 11.08 3.99 5.34
N ALA A 398 11.23 2.77 4.79
CA ALA A 398 11.33 2.56 3.35
C ALA A 398 10.04 2.97 2.64
N VAL A 399 8.87 2.57 3.14
CA VAL A 399 7.55 2.97 2.61
C VAL A 399 7.37 4.50 2.65
N GLU A 400 7.63 5.14 3.80
CA GLU A 400 7.47 6.58 3.94
C GLU A 400 8.43 7.35 3.00
N ARG A 401 9.69 6.91 2.90
CA ARG A 401 10.73 7.58 2.10
C ARG A 401 10.56 7.37 0.60
N HIS A 402 10.32 6.14 0.16
CA HIS A 402 10.37 5.75 -1.24
C HIS A 402 9.00 5.63 -1.90
N PHE A 403 7.91 5.68 -1.13
CA PHE A 403 6.56 5.65 -1.68
C PHE A 403 5.76 6.90 -1.29
N LEU A 404 5.38 7.06 -0.01
CA LEU A 404 4.46 8.13 0.40
C LEU A 404 5.00 9.53 0.10
N LYS A 405 6.28 9.75 0.34
CA LYS A 405 6.94 11.02 0.05
C LYS A 405 7.02 11.30 -1.45
N GLU A 406 7.26 10.29 -2.28
CA GLU A 406 7.24 10.46 -3.75
C GLU A 406 5.83 10.77 -4.24
N GLU A 407 4.81 10.12 -3.67
CA GLU A 407 3.40 10.39 -3.96
C GLU A 407 3.02 11.83 -3.59
N ILE A 408 3.38 12.30 -2.39
CA ILE A 408 3.18 13.70 -1.97
C ILE A 408 3.87 14.67 -2.93
N LYS A 409 5.13 14.40 -3.29
CA LYS A 409 5.87 15.25 -4.23
C LYS A 409 5.20 15.28 -5.60
N ASP A 410 4.71 14.16 -6.09
CA ASP A 410 3.98 14.08 -7.36
C ASP A 410 2.69 14.92 -7.31
N ILE A 411 1.88 14.79 -6.25
CA ILE A 411 0.62 15.54 -6.09
C ILE A 411 0.84 17.06 -6.02
N ILE A 412 1.87 17.49 -5.29
CA ILE A 412 2.09 18.91 -4.96
C ILE A 412 2.94 19.60 -6.03
N ALA A 413 3.99 18.95 -6.52
CA ALA A 413 5.02 19.58 -7.35
C ALA A 413 4.94 19.24 -8.84
N CYS A 414 4.17 18.23 -9.28
CA CYS A 414 3.98 17.92 -10.70
C CYS A 414 2.76 18.68 -11.26
N GLU A 415 3.00 19.63 -12.18
CA GLU A 415 1.94 20.24 -12.99
C GLU A 415 2.18 20.05 -14.50
N ASP A 416 3.44 19.91 -14.93
CA ASP A 416 3.83 19.85 -16.35
C ASP A 416 4.52 18.52 -16.76
N GLY A 417 4.47 17.49 -15.91
CA GLY A 417 5.13 16.18 -16.12
C GLY A 417 4.17 14.99 -15.98
N PRO A 418 4.62 13.75 -16.23
CA PRO A 418 3.80 12.56 -16.02
C PRO A 418 3.49 12.39 -14.52
N GLN A 419 2.35 12.91 -14.09
CA GLN A 419 1.79 12.67 -12.77
C GLN A 419 1.32 11.21 -12.69
N TRP A 420 1.63 10.49 -11.62
CA TRP A 420 1.19 9.10 -11.42
C TRP A 420 0.24 8.95 -10.22
N ALA A 421 0.28 9.83 -9.23
CA ALA A 421 -0.56 9.82 -8.03
C ALA A 421 -1.90 10.56 -8.26
N ARG A 422 -2.67 10.11 -9.26
CA ARG A 422 -3.91 10.80 -9.70
C ARG A 422 -5.16 10.24 -9.02
N HIS A 423 -5.21 10.34 -7.70
CA HIS A 423 -6.34 9.78 -6.94
C HIS A 423 -7.64 10.50 -7.29
N GLU A 424 -8.66 9.68 -7.55
CA GLU A 424 -10.04 10.09 -7.70
C GLU A 424 -10.90 9.33 -6.69
N PRO A 425 -11.91 9.98 -6.08
CA PRO A 425 -12.87 9.33 -5.18
C PRO A 425 -13.77 8.32 -5.90
N LEU A 426 -14.46 7.48 -5.12
CA LEU A 426 -15.33 6.41 -5.61
C LEU A 426 -16.41 6.90 -6.59
N ASP A 427 -16.97 8.09 -6.42
CA ASP A 427 -17.99 8.66 -7.34
C ASP A 427 -17.48 8.79 -8.79
N ARG A 428 -16.19 9.11 -8.97
CA ARG A 428 -15.52 9.17 -10.27
C ARG A 428 -15.32 7.77 -10.85
N TRP A 429 -14.93 6.80 -10.01
CA TRP A 429 -14.82 5.40 -10.42
C TRP A 429 -16.18 4.81 -10.80
N ILE A 430 -17.26 5.16 -10.10
CA ILE A 430 -18.63 4.77 -10.46
C ILE A 430 -18.98 5.24 -11.88
N ALA A 431 -18.75 6.52 -12.18
CA ALA A 431 -19.02 7.06 -13.50
C ALA A 431 -18.17 6.35 -14.58
N ARG A 432 -16.90 6.08 -14.30
CA ARG A 432 -15.96 5.43 -15.23
C ARG A 432 -16.33 3.97 -15.50
N MET A 433 -16.64 3.21 -14.45
CA MET A 433 -17.08 1.82 -14.55
C MET A 433 -18.42 1.71 -15.28
N GLY A 434 -19.37 2.60 -14.99
CA GLY A 434 -20.65 2.67 -15.68
C GLY A 434 -20.51 2.95 -17.17
N ALA A 435 -19.59 3.85 -17.56
CA ALA A 435 -19.36 4.22 -18.97
C ALA A 435 -18.84 3.05 -19.83
N VAL A 436 -18.21 2.03 -19.22
CA VAL A 436 -17.73 0.83 -19.92
C VAL A 436 -18.66 -0.38 -19.79
N GLY A 437 -19.81 -0.23 -19.13
CA GLY A 437 -20.82 -1.29 -19.00
C GLY A 437 -20.71 -2.16 -17.74
N PHE A 438 -20.00 -1.72 -16.70
CA PHE A 438 -20.05 -2.36 -15.39
C PHE A 438 -21.13 -1.76 -14.50
N VAL A 439 -21.68 -2.59 -13.63
CA VAL A 439 -22.57 -2.21 -12.53
C VAL A 439 -22.03 -2.79 -11.23
N PHE A 440 -22.48 -2.27 -10.10
CA PHE A 440 -22.15 -2.87 -8.82
C PHE A 440 -22.63 -4.32 -8.75
N TRP A 441 -21.83 -5.18 -8.15
CA TRP A 441 -22.20 -6.57 -7.93
C TRP A 441 -23.42 -6.63 -6.98
N PRO A 442 -24.52 -7.30 -7.35
CA PRO A 442 -25.81 -7.19 -6.64
C PRO A 442 -25.85 -7.93 -5.29
N MET A 443 -24.74 -8.52 -4.85
CA MET A 443 -24.65 -9.21 -3.57
C MET A 443 -24.24 -8.26 -2.45
N SER A 444 -24.64 -8.58 -1.24
CA SER A 444 -24.41 -7.72 -0.07
C SER A 444 -22.94 -7.73 0.36
N ILE A 445 -22.34 -6.54 0.46
CA ILE A 445 -20.99 -6.35 1.00
C ILE A 445 -20.94 -6.40 2.55
N VAL A 446 -22.08 -6.59 3.21
CA VAL A 446 -22.19 -6.55 4.67
C VAL A 446 -21.32 -7.60 5.36
N LEU A 447 -21.15 -8.79 4.75
CA LEU A 447 -20.26 -9.82 5.30
C LEU A 447 -18.80 -9.37 5.28
N ALA A 448 -18.33 -8.81 4.16
CA ALA A 448 -16.98 -8.27 4.06
C ALA A 448 -16.78 -7.12 5.06
N ALA A 449 -17.72 -6.17 5.13
CA ALA A 449 -17.66 -5.07 6.10
C ALA A 449 -17.63 -5.57 7.56
N GLY A 450 -18.44 -6.58 7.90
CA GLY A 450 -18.45 -7.21 9.22
C GLY A 450 -17.12 -7.88 9.58
N ARG A 451 -16.49 -8.56 8.61
CA ARG A 451 -15.17 -9.17 8.79
C ARG A 451 -14.09 -8.12 8.96
N VAL A 452 -14.11 -7.05 8.17
CA VAL A 452 -13.20 -5.91 8.36
C VAL A 452 -13.35 -5.30 9.75
N ARG A 453 -14.58 -5.05 10.24
CA ARG A 453 -14.80 -4.54 11.60
C ARG A 453 -14.22 -5.46 12.68
N SER A 454 -14.40 -6.77 12.53
CA SER A 454 -13.87 -7.78 13.45
C SER A 454 -12.33 -7.77 13.50
N VAL A 455 -11.68 -7.64 12.35
CA VAL A 455 -10.21 -7.53 12.28
C VAL A 455 -9.72 -6.17 12.79
N ALA A 456 -10.41 -5.08 12.43
CA ALA A 456 -10.08 -3.73 12.88
C ALA A 456 -10.12 -3.61 14.41
N ALA A 457 -11.08 -4.27 15.08
CA ALA A 457 -11.17 -4.30 16.54
C ALA A 457 -9.94 -4.93 17.24
N LYS A 458 -9.12 -5.69 16.51
CA LYS A 458 -7.88 -6.33 16.99
C LYS A 458 -6.62 -5.48 16.73
N LEU A 459 -6.74 -4.35 16.02
CA LEU A 459 -5.65 -3.40 15.84
C LEU A 459 -5.38 -2.63 17.15
N PRO A 460 -4.22 -1.96 17.28
CA PRO A 460 -3.88 -1.16 18.46
C PRO A 460 -5.00 -0.22 18.90
N SER A 461 -5.04 0.04 20.20
CA SER A 461 -6.05 0.91 20.80
C SER A 461 -7.48 0.46 20.49
N GLY A 462 -7.70 -0.87 20.41
CA GLY A 462 -9.02 -1.47 20.14
C GLY A 462 -9.61 -1.11 18.78
N GLY A 463 -8.78 -0.65 17.83
CA GLY A 463 -9.25 -0.21 16.52
C GLY A 463 -10.10 1.06 16.54
N HIS A 464 -10.15 1.83 17.66
CA HIS A 464 -11.03 3.01 17.79
C HIS A 464 -10.84 4.06 16.67
N GLY A 465 -9.68 4.02 16.01
CA GLY A 465 -9.33 4.86 14.89
C GLY A 465 -9.75 4.37 13.50
N TYR A 466 -10.19 3.13 13.35
CA TYR A 466 -10.46 2.48 12.06
C TYR A 466 -11.96 2.19 11.94
N ARG A 467 -12.59 2.69 10.87
CA ARG A 467 -14.03 2.51 10.64
C ARG A 467 -14.31 2.09 9.22
N VAL A 468 -15.45 1.43 9.03
CA VAL A 468 -15.94 1.00 7.72
C VAL A 468 -17.32 1.57 7.50
N THR A 469 -17.48 2.25 6.37
CA THR A 469 -18.76 2.68 5.82
C THR A 469 -19.04 1.86 4.58
N GLU A 470 -20.23 1.30 4.44
CA GLU A 470 -20.61 0.47 3.30
C GLU A 470 -21.85 1.01 2.59
N GLY A 471 -21.96 0.69 1.30
CA GLY A 471 -23.14 0.89 0.48
C GLY A 471 -23.30 -0.24 -0.52
N ASP A 472 -24.14 -0.03 -1.54
CA ASP A 472 -24.46 -1.06 -2.52
C ASP A 472 -23.24 -1.40 -3.40
N GLY A 473 -22.56 -2.52 -3.09
CA GLY A 473 -21.41 -3.02 -3.84
C GLY A 473 -20.08 -2.34 -3.54
N TRP A 474 -19.99 -1.53 -2.47
CA TRP A 474 -18.75 -0.86 -2.08
C TRP A 474 -18.64 -0.64 -0.57
N LEU A 475 -17.40 -0.50 -0.09
CA LEU A 475 -17.08 -0.04 1.26
C LEU A 475 -15.94 0.97 1.21
N ILE A 476 -15.88 1.81 2.24
CA ILE A 476 -14.86 2.82 2.46
C ILE A 476 -14.23 2.57 3.83
N LEU A 477 -12.92 2.45 3.82
CA LEU A 477 -12.08 2.37 5.00
C LEU A 477 -11.73 3.79 5.43
N ASN A 478 -12.04 4.10 6.69
CA ASN A 478 -11.86 5.43 7.26
C ASN A 478 -10.85 5.38 8.39
N ARG A 479 -10.00 6.40 8.47
CA ARG A 479 -9.24 6.73 9.68
C ARG A 479 -9.97 7.88 10.37
N MET A 480 -10.45 7.65 11.59
CA MET A 480 -11.40 8.52 12.28
C MET A 480 -12.65 8.76 11.41
N ASN A 481 -12.83 9.99 10.94
CA ASN A 481 -13.91 10.40 10.03
C ASN A 481 -13.40 10.70 8.61
N LYS A 482 -12.12 10.46 8.32
CA LYS A 482 -11.51 10.70 7.01
C LYS A 482 -11.61 9.44 6.16
N PRO A 483 -12.29 9.48 5.01
CA PRO A 483 -12.22 8.42 4.01
C PRO A 483 -10.78 8.27 3.51
N MET A 484 -10.28 7.04 3.49
CA MET A 484 -8.89 6.74 3.09
C MET A 484 -8.84 5.89 1.83
N PHE A 485 -9.52 4.75 1.83
CA PHE A 485 -9.52 3.82 0.69
C PHE A 485 -10.93 3.31 0.44
N SER A 486 -11.32 3.20 -0.82
CA SER A 486 -12.55 2.52 -1.22
C SER A 486 -12.22 1.12 -1.73
N VAL A 487 -13.10 0.16 -1.45
CA VAL A 487 -13.13 -1.18 -2.05
C VAL A 487 -14.48 -1.31 -2.72
N SER A 488 -14.50 -1.58 -4.02
CA SER A 488 -15.73 -1.65 -4.81
C SER A 488 -15.75 -2.91 -5.68
N VAL A 489 -16.93 -3.51 -5.84
CA VAL A 489 -17.11 -4.78 -6.56
C VAL A 489 -18.08 -4.59 -7.71
N TRP A 490 -17.65 -5.03 -8.87
CA TRP A 490 -18.30 -4.76 -10.14
C TRP A 490 -18.58 -6.06 -10.88
N THR A 491 -19.67 -6.10 -11.62
CA THR A 491 -19.96 -7.15 -12.58
C THR A 491 -20.47 -6.53 -13.87
N LYS A 492 -20.36 -7.29 -14.96
CA LYS A 492 -20.81 -6.84 -16.27
C LYS A 492 -22.34 -6.73 -16.27
N LYS A 493 -22.86 -5.66 -16.86
CA LYS A 493 -24.30 -5.40 -16.97
C LYS A 493 -25.03 -6.43 -17.81
#